data_AF-A0A379K6S5-F1
#
_entry.id   AF-A0A379K6S5-F1
#
_cell.length_a   1.000
_cell.length_b   1.000
_cell.length_c   1.000
_cell.angle_alpha   90.00
_cell.angle_beta   90.00
_cell.angle_gamma   90.00
#
_symmetry.space_group_name_H-M   'P 1'
#
loop_
_entity.id
_entity.type
_entity.pdbx_description
1 polymer ?
#
loop_
_entity_poly.entity_id
_entity_poly.type
_entity_poly.pdbx_seq_one_letter_code
_entity_poly.pdbx_strand_id
1 'polypeptide(L)'
;MYAIIGAGPMGLCTTRQLKKHGIDFVGFELHSDVGGLWDIDNPHSSMYHSAHLISSKGTTEFREFLMCAEVAPYPHHSEMRRYFRDYARLFRIYEHYQFDTGVLQVQREQDGWKLISERNGEQGEWRFDGVLIANGTLHTPNLPRLPGDFCGELLHSNAYKSADIFAGKRVLVVGCGNSACDIAVDAVHRAASVDLSVRRGYHFLPKFILGKPTDTFGGAIKLPRVSNSWSTVCWCAPWSANPRGTVCPTRTTACSRCCTVSPAFPAGWRTGCCAATSAGRPCQCPSSCAWKDST
;
A
#
# COMPACT_ATOMS: atom_id res chain seq x y z
N MET A 1 -30.70 -15.96 -6.58
CA MET A 1 -29.53 -15.96 -5.67
C MET A 1 -28.36 -15.21 -6.30
N TYR A 2 -27.55 -14.52 -5.50
CA TYR A 2 -26.37 -13.75 -5.93
C TYR A 2 -25.05 -14.44 -5.57
N ALA A 3 -23.99 -14.18 -6.34
CA ALA A 3 -22.62 -14.55 -5.97
C ALA A 3 -21.84 -13.36 -5.42
N ILE A 4 -21.00 -13.59 -4.42
CA ILE A 4 -20.00 -12.62 -3.93
C ILE A 4 -18.61 -13.23 -4.13
N ILE A 5 -17.70 -12.49 -4.75
CA ILE A 5 -16.33 -12.97 -5.01
C ILE A 5 -15.35 -12.21 -4.11
N GLY A 6 -14.83 -12.87 -3.09
CA GLY A 6 -13.86 -12.35 -2.12
C GLY A 6 -14.50 -12.01 -0.76
N ALA A 7 -13.90 -12.50 0.32
CA ALA A 7 -14.21 -12.26 1.73
C ALA A 7 -13.27 -11.22 2.37
N GLY A 8 -12.76 -10.28 1.58
CA GLY A 8 -12.12 -9.07 2.08
C GLY A 8 -13.11 -8.09 2.71
N PRO A 9 -12.67 -6.89 3.15
CA PRO A 9 -13.53 -5.91 3.81
C PRO A 9 -14.81 -5.56 3.01
N MET A 10 -14.68 -5.45 1.68
CA MET A 10 -15.81 -5.22 0.79
C MET A 10 -16.80 -6.39 0.78
N GLY A 11 -16.30 -7.63 0.69
CA GLY A 11 -17.13 -8.84 0.74
C GLY A 11 -17.88 -8.97 2.05
N LEU A 12 -17.22 -8.67 3.18
CA LEU A 12 -17.85 -8.69 4.51
C LEU A 12 -19.00 -7.69 4.61
N CYS A 13 -18.79 -6.44 4.18
CA CYS A 13 -19.84 -5.41 4.18
C CYS A 13 -21.01 -5.78 3.25
N THR A 14 -20.71 -6.25 2.03
CA THR A 14 -21.72 -6.71 1.06
C THR A 14 -22.56 -7.85 1.63
N THR A 15 -21.90 -8.86 2.20
CA THR A 15 -22.55 -10.01 2.84
C THR A 15 -23.49 -9.54 3.95
N ARG A 16 -23.02 -8.64 4.82
CA ARG A 16 -23.85 -8.12 5.91
C ARG A 16 -25.10 -7.43 5.40
N GLN A 17 -24.99 -6.63 4.33
CA GLN A 17 -26.14 -5.93 3.79
C GLN A 17 -27.13 -6.86 3.10
N LEU A 18 -26.67 -7.83 2.33
CA LEU A 18 -27.56 -8.82 1.72
C LEU A 18 -28.34 -9.62 2.79
N LYS A 19 -27.67 -10.02 3.88
CA LYS A 19 -28.34 -10.66 5.03
C LYS A 19 -29.42 -9.77 5.64
N LYS A 20 -29.17 -8.47 5.82
CA LYS A 20 -30.14 -7.53 6.38
C LYS A 20 -31.38 -7.37 5.50
N HIS A 21 -31.20 -7.48 4.18
CA HIS A 21 -32.28 -7.34 3.20
C HIS A 21 -32.95 -8.67 2.84
N GLY A 22 -32.53 -9.79 3.43
CA GLY A 22 -33.11 -11.11 3.14
C GLY A 22 -32.88 -11.54 1.68
N ILE A 23 -31.79 -11.09 1.05
CA ILE A 23 -31.44 -11.47 -0.31
C ILE A 23 -30.58 -12.73 -0.24
N ASP A 24 -30.90 -13.76 -1.01
CA ASP A 24 -30.13 -15.01 -1.06
C ASP A 24 -28.81 -14.83 -1.80
N PHE A 25 -27.72 -15.30 -1.21
CA PHE A 25 -26.38 -15.26 -1.81
C PHE A 25 -25.49 -16.42 -1.35
N VAL A 26 -24.37 -16.58 -2.06
CA VAL A 26 -23.23 -17.39 -1.65
C VAL A 26 -21.93 -16.63 -1.95
N GLY A 27 -21.00 -16.67 -1.01
CA GLY A 27 -19.67 -16.10 -1.17
C GLY A 27 -18.64 -17.13 -1.60
N PHE A 28 -17.63 -16.71 -2.35
CA PHE A 28 -16.47 -17.51 -2.73
C PHE A 28 -15.21 -16.78 -2.30
N GLU A 29 -14.34 -17.44 -1.55
CA GLU A 29 -13.04 -16.91 -1.12
C GLU A 29 -11.94 -17.90 -1.47
N LEU A 30 -10.88 -17.37 -2.10
CA LEU A 30 -9.75 -18.15 -2.55
C LEU A 30 -8.91 -18.65 -1.36
N HIS A 31 -8.83 -17.85 -0.30
CA HIS A 31 -8.12 -18.19 0.93
C HIS A 31 -9.00 -18.98 1.92
N SER A 32 -8.38 -19.48 2.99
CA SER A 32 -9.02 -20.26 4.04
C SER A 32 -9.73 -19.41 5.11
N ASP A 33 -9.58 -18.09 5.08
CA ASP A 33 -10.14 -17.16 6.07
C ASP A 33 -10.48 -15.80 5.46
N VAL A 34 -11.26 -15.01 6.19
CA VAL A 34 -11.69 -13.65 5.82
C VAL A 34 -10.59 -12.62 6.06
N GLY A 35 -10.80 -11.42 5.51
CA GLY A 35 -9.97 -10.24 5.76
C GLY A 35 -9.13 -9.83 4.55
N GLY A 36 -8.91 -10.75 3.60
CA GLY A 36 -8.22 -10.46 2.34
C GLY A 36 -6.83 -9.88 2.59
N LEU A 37 -6.58 -8.66 2.10
CA LEU A 37 -5.32 -7.93 2.30
C LEU A 37 -4.90 -7.82 3.78
N TRP A 38 -5.85 -7.75 4.72
CA TRP A 38 -5.51 -7.60 6.14
C TRP A 38 -5.13 -8.90 6.83
N ASP A 39 -5.35 -10.05 6.18
CA ASP A 39 -4.76 -11.30 6.60
C ASP A 39 -3.36 -11.42 6.00
N ILE A 40 -2.33 -11.26 6.83
CA ILE A 40 -0.93 -11.36 6.37
C ILE A 40 -0.54 -12.80 6.03
N ASP A 41 -1.26 -13.80 6.53
CA ASP A 41 -1.01 -15.21 6.25
C ASP A 41 -1.68 -15.64 4.93
N ASN A 42 -2.52 -14.78 4.33
CA ASN A 42 -3.04 -14.99 2.99
C ASN A 42 -1.88 -14.87 1.97
N PRO A 43 -1.58 -15.91 1.17
CA PRO A 43 -0.49 -15.87 0.18
C PRO A 43 -0.65 -14.75 -0.86
N HIS A 44 -1.87 -14.28 -1.09
CA HIS A 44 -2.18 -13.21 -2.04
C HIS A 44 -2.12 -11.81 -1.39
N SER A 45 -1.83 -11.73 -0.09
CA SER A 45 -1.73 -10.47 0.65
C SER A 45 -0.36 -9.82 0.46
N SER A 46 -0.39 -8.56 0.03
CA SER A 46 0.77 -7.66 -0.04
C SER A 46 1.08 -6.96 1.29
N MET A 47 0.47 -7.39 2.40
CA MET A 47 0.70 -6.81 3.72
C MET A 47 2.10 -7.10 4.24
N TYR A 48 2.67 -6.16 5.01
CA TYR A 48 3.99 -6.22 5.64
C TYR A 48 3.92 -5.91 7.13
N HIS A 49 4.92 -6.35 7.90
CA HIS A 49 4.86 -6.41 9.37
C HIS A 49 4.80 -5.06 10.09
N SER A 50 5.26 -3.98 9.46
CA SER A 50 5.23 -2.63 10.02
C SER A 50 3.95 -1.86 9.68
N ALA A 51 3.08 -2.44 8.85
CA ALA A 51 1.95 -1.73 8.25
C ALA A 51 0.94 -1.26 9.31
N HIS A 52 0.59 0.02 9.21
CA HIS A 52 -0.50 0.63 9.95
C HIS A 52 -1.48 1.26 8.97
N LEU A 53 -2.73 1.43 9.37
CA LEU A 53 -3.66 2.22 8.59
C LEU A 53 -3.11 3.64 8.35
N ILE A 54 -3.41 4.14 7.15
CA ILE A 54 -3.13 5.51 6.73
C ILE A 54 -4.32 6.45 7.04
N SER A 55 -5.51 5.88 7.19
CA SER A 55 -6.74 6.53 7.65
C SER A 55 -6.95 6.24 9.12
N SER A 56 -7.66 7.12 9.83
CA SER A 56 -7.98 6.87 11.23
C SER A 56 -9.01 5.75 11.37
N LYS A 57 -9.04 5.10 12.55
CA LYS A 57 -10.00 4.03 12.84
C LYS A 57 -11.45 4.48 12.65
N GLY A 58 -11.80 5.69 13.09
CA GLY A 58 -13.15 6.22 13.02
C GLY A 58 -13.65 6.51 11.60
N THR A 59 -12.74 6.68 10.64
CA THR A 59 -13.10 6.82 9.21
C THR A 59 -13.06 5.49 8.45
N THR A 60 -12.53 4.43 9.07
CA THR A 60 -12.30 3.12 8.43
C THR A 60 -13.26 2.04 8.95
N GLU A 61 -13.70 2.12 10.20
CA GLU A 61 -14.58 1.14 10.83
C GLU A 61 -15.98 1.09 10.20
N PHE A 62 -16.59 -0.09 10.22
CA PHE A 62 -17.99 -0.27 9.86
C PHE A 62 -18.88 0.40 10.91
N ARG A 63 -19.86 1.20 10.45
CA ARG A 63 -20.76 1.98 11.32
C ARG A 63 -21.53 1.15 12.36
N GLU A 64 -21.79 -0.12 12.07
CA GLU A 64 -22.52 -1.03 12.98
C GLU A 64 -21.60 -1.88 13.88
N PHE A 65 -20.28 -1.71 13.75
CA PHE A 65 -19.29 -2.46 14.51
C PHE A 65 -18.03 -1.61 14.65
N LEU A 66 -17.99 -0.79 15.69
CA LEU A 66 -16.88 0.13 15.93
C LEU A 66 -15.66 -0.63 16.47
N MET A 67 -14.47 -0.13 16.18
CA MET A 67 -13.24 -0.61 16.81
C MET A 67 -13.21 -0.20 18.28
N CYS A 68 -12.65 -1.04 19.14
CA CYS A 68 -12.55 -0.75 20.57
C CYS A 68 -11.79 0.56 20.84
N ALA A 69 -12.12 1.23 21.95
CA ALA A 69 -11.55 2.53 22.31
C ALA A 69 -10.02 2.48 22.43
N GLU A 70 -9.49 1.35 22.91
CA GLU A 70 -8.09 1.07 23.17
C GLU A 70 -7.26 0.89 21.89
N VAL A 71 -7.90 0.55 20.77
CA VAL A 71 -7.22 0.44 19.47
C VAL A 71 -6.65 1.80 19.10
N ALA A 72 -5.38 1.85 18.69
CA ALA A 72 -4.71 3.08 18.29
C ALA A 72 -5.49 3.83 17.19
N PRO A 73 -5.42 5.18 17.12
CA PRO A 73 -6.10 5.95 16.08
C PRO A 73 -5.73 5.53 14.65
N TYR A 74 -4.50 5.06 14.44
CA TYR A 74 -4.03 4.42 13.22
C TYR A 74 -3.65 2.96 13.54
N PRO A 75 -4.60 2.02 13.46
CA PRO A 75 -4.39 0.64 13.87
C PRO A 75 -3.27 -0.06 13.11
N HIS A 76 -2.55 -0.93 13.81
CA HIS A 76 -1.63 -1.89 13.20
C HIS A 76 -2.40 -2.91 12.34
N HIS A 77 -1.77 -3.51 11.32
CA HIS A 77 -2.45 -4.47 10.45
C HIS A 77 -3.03 -5.67 11.21
N SER A 78 -2.40 -6.10 12.32
CA SER A 78 -2.91 -7.19 13.16
C SER A 78 -4.24 -6.84 13.85
N GLU A 79 -4.43 -5.57 14.21
CA GLU A 79 -5.69 -5.08 14.77
C GLU A 79 -6.80 -5.11 13.73
N MET A 80 -6.49 -4.75 12.49
CA MET A 80 -7.43 -4.86 11.37
C MET A 80 -7.80 -6.30 11.06
N ARG A 81 -6.83 -7.22 11.09
CA ARG A 81 -7.07 -8.66 10.93
C ARG A 81 -8.06 -9.16 11.98
N ARG A 82 -7.82 -8.82 13.25
CA ARG A 82 -8.71 -9.17 14.37
C ARG A 82 -10.11 -8.59 14.15
N TYR A 83 -10.18 -7.29 13.85
CA TYR A 83 -11.43 -6.57 13.61
C TYR A 83 -12.33 -7.22 12.56
N PHE A 84 -11.78 -7.58 11.38
CA PHE A 84 -12.57 -8.21 10.32
C PHE A 84 -13.03 -9.62 10.67
N ARG A 85 -12.21 -10.40 11.39
CA ARG A 85 -12.61 -11.72 11.89
C ARG A 85 -13.71 -11.62 12.94
N ASP A 86 -13.61 -10.68 13.86
CA ASP A 86 -14.63 -10.47 14.90
C ASP A 86 -15.94 -10.00 14.29
N TYR A 87 -15.90 -9.11 13.31
CA TYR A 87 -17.07 -8.72 12.52
C TYR A 87 -17.71 -9.93 11.82
N ALA A 88 -16.90 -10.75 11.16
CA ALA A 88 -17.37 -11.94 10.46
C ALA A 88 -17.98 -12.99 11.41
N ARG A 89 -17.44 -13.16 12.62
CA ARG A 89 -18.01 -14.03 13.65
C ARG A 89 -19.34 -13.49 14.19
N LEU A 90 -19.36 -12.23 14.60
CA LEU A 90 -20.53 -11.59 15.19
C LEU A 90 -21.75 -11.67 14.26
N PHE A 91 -21.55 -11.40 12.97
CA PHE A 91 -22.62 -11.41 11.98
C PHE A 91 -22.78 -12.74 11.25
N ARG A 92 -22.09 -13.79 11.72
CA ARG A 92 -22.11 -15.14 11.15
C ARG A 92 -21.90 -15.12 9.63
N ILE A 93 -20.83 -14.49 9.18
CA ILE A 93 -20.51 -14.35 7.75
C ILE A 93 -19.84 -15.62 7.22
N TYR A 94 -19.03 -16.28 8.04
CA TYR A 94 -18.32 -17.52 7.69
C TYR A 94 -19.23 -18.59 7.08
N GLU A 95 -20.46 -18.74 7.59
CA GLU A 95 -21.41 -19.76 7.13
C GLU A 95 -21.93 -19.53 5.69
N HIS A 96 -21.68 -18.36 5.11
CA HIS A 96 -22.15 -18.00 3.76
C HIS A 96 -21.04 -18.08 2.70
N TYR A 97 -19.82 -18.47 3.07
CA TYR A 97 -18.68 -18.54 2.16
C TYR A 97 -18.22 -19.97 1.91
N GLN A 98 -17.91 -20.23 0.64
CA GLN A 98 -17.06 -21.34 0.23
C GLN A 98 -15.60 -20.87 0.27
N PHE A 99 -14.87 -21.27 1.32
CA PHE A 99 -13.44 -21.01 1.46
C PHE A 99 -12.61 -22.01 0.65
N ASP A 100 -11.33 -21.68 0.44
CA ASP A 100 -10.41 -22.44 -0.41
C ASP A 100 -10.97 -22.66 -1.82
N THR A 101 -11.79 -21.72 -2.30
CA THR A 101 -12.56 -21.83 -3.54
C THR A 101 -12.28 -20.64 -4.44
N GLY A 102 -11.49 -20.88 -5.48
CA GLY A 102 -11.18 -19.88 -6.51
C GLY A 102 -12.32 -19.74 -7.51
N VAL A 103 -12.61 -18.51 -7.94
CA VAL A 103 -13.50 -18.28 -9.09
C VAL A 103 -12.65 -18.13 -10.34
N LEU A 104 -12.80 -19.06 -11.28
CA LEU A 104 -12.01 -19.12 -12.52
C LEU A 104 -12.64 -18.29 -13.64
N GLN A 105 -13.96 -18.31 -13.73
CA GLN A 105 -14.69 -17.65 -14.80
C GLN A 105 -16.05 -17.14 -14.34
N VAL A 106 -16.43 -15.97 -14.84
CA VAL A 106 -17.79 -15.43 -14.75
C VAL A 106 -18.21 -15.03 -16.16
N GLN A 107 -19.32 -15.58 -16.64
CA GLN A 107 -19.84 -15.35 -17.98
C GLN A 107 -21.30 -14.93 -17.92
N ARG A 108 -21.65 -13.89 -18.69
CA ARG A 108 -23.03 -13.47 -18.85
C ARG A 108 -23.78 -14.49 -19.71
N GLU A 109 -24.95 -14.92 -19.25
CA GLU A 109 -25.90 -15.74 -20.01
C GLU A 109 -27.22 -14.95 -20.23
N GLN A 110 -28.16 -15.54 -20.97
CA GLN A 110 -29.46 -14.91 -21.28
C GLN A 110 -30.20 -14.48 -20.00
N ASP A 111 -30.28 -15.37 -19.02
CA ASP A 111 -31.05 -15.17 -17.79
C ASP A 111 -30.17 -15.08 -16.53
N GLY A 112 -29.01 -14.43 -16.63
CA GLY A 112 -28.15 -14.17 -15.48
C GLY A 112 -26.68 -14.44 -15.77
N TRP A 113 -26.01 -15.13 -14.85
CA TRP A 113 -24.57 -15.35 -14.88
C TRP A 113 -24.23 -16.80 -14.59
N LYS A 114 -23.32 -17.34 -15.39
CA LYS A 114 -22.64 -18.60 -15.14
C LYS A 114 -21.30 -18.32 -14.45
N LEU A 115 -21.03 -19.04 -13.38
CA LEU A 115 -19.78 -18.96 -12.62
C LEU A 115 -19.14 -20.34 -12.55
N ILE A 116 -17.84 -20.41 -12.85
CA ILE A 116 -17.03 -21.61 -12.65
C ILE A 116 -16.11 -21.37 -11.45
N SER A 117 -16.25 -22.21 -10.44
CA SER A 117 -15.39 -22.24 -9.25
C SER A 117 -14.49 -23.46 -9.25
N GLU A 118 -13.36 -23.40 -8.57
CA GLU A 118 -12.48 -24.54 -8.34
C GLU A 118 -12.13 -24.65 -6.86
N ARG A 119 -12.21 -25.87 -6.33
CA ARG A 119 -11.79 -26.21 -4.98
C ARG A 119 -11.07 -27.56 -5.02
N ASN A 120 -9.83 -27.61 -4.51
CA ASN A 120 -9.01 -28.84 -4.53
C ASN A 120 -8.89 -29.50 -5.92
N GLY A 121 -8.85 -28.70 -6.99
CA GLY A 121 -8.79 -29.18 -8.38
C GLY A 121 -10.12 -29.68 -8.96
N GLU A 122 -11.20 -29.66 -8.19
CA GLU A 122 -12.54 -29.97 -8.66
C GLU A 122 -13.29 -28.69 -9.06
N GLN A 123 -13.81 -28.68 -10.29
CA GLN A 123 -14.58 -27.55 -10.79
C GLN A 123 -16.07 -27.72 -10.51
N GLY A 124 -16.69 -26.64 -10.06
CA GLY A 124 -18.14 -26.52 -9.86
C GLY A 124 -18.71 -25.44 -10.79
N GLU A 125 -19.90 -25.71 -11.32
CA GLU A 125 -20.66 -24.76 -12.12
C GLU A 125 -21.86 -24.24 -11.33
N TRP A 126 -22.07 -22.92 -11.39
CA TRP A 126 -23.13 -22.23 -10.67
C TRP A 126 -23.87 -21.26 -11.59
N ARG A 127 -25.16 -21.06 -11.31
CA ARG A 127 -26.02 -20.08 -11.98
C ARG A 127 -26.53 -19.06 -10.96
N PHE A 128 -26.39 -17.77 -11.28
CA PHE A 128 -26.76 -16.66 -10.39
C PHE A 128 -27.50 -15.56 -11.16
N ASP A 129 -28.39 -14.86 -10.46
CA ASP A 129 -29.09 -13.68 -11.02
C ASP A 129 -28.16 -12.47 -11.13
N GLY A 130 -27.16 -12.40 -10.23
CA GLY A 130 -26.19 -11.32 -10.19
C GLY A 130 -24.88 -11.73 -9.50
N VAL A 131 -23.82 -11.00 -9.82
CA VAL A 131 -22.47 -11.24 -9.30
C VAL A 131 -21.92 -9.93 -8.73
N LEU A 132 -21.40 -10.00 -7.50
CA LEU A 132 -20.81 -8.90 -6.75
C LEU A 132 -19.31 -9.17 -6.61
N ILE A 133 -18.49 -8.38 -7.31
CA ILE A 133 -17.03 -8.55 -7.34
C ILE A 133 -16.41 -7.76 -6.18
N ALA A 134 -15.77 -8.47 -5.25
CA ALA A 134 -15.14 -7.93 -4.04
C ALA A 134 -13.71 -8.47 -3.82
N ASN A 135 -13.02 -8.88 -4.90
CA ASN A 135 -11.69 -9.51 -4.88
C ASN A 135 -10.52 -8.53 -4.66
N GLY A 136 -10.79 -7.23 -4.64
CA GLY A 136 -9.77 -6.19 -4.44
C GLY A 136 -8.83 -6.00 -5.63
N THR A 137 -7.99 -4.98 -5.57
CA THR A 137 -7.15 -4.51 -6.70
C THR A 137 -5.65 -4.50 -6.41
N LEU A 138 -5.22 -4.90 -5.21
CA LEU A 138 -3.86 -4.68 -4.70
C LEU A 138 -2.97 -5.93 -4.69
N HIS A 139 -3.42 -7.05 -5.29
CA HIS A 139 -2.70 -8.32 -5.28
C HIS A 139 -1.76 -8.51 -6.48
N THR A 140 -2.08 -7.94 -7.65
CA THR A 140 -1.23 -8.05 -8.85
C THR A 140 -0.27 -6.86 -8.93
N PRO A 141 1.06 -7.09 -8.90
CA PRO A 141 2.04 -6.01 -8.96
C PRO A 141 2.06 -5.36 -10.35
N ASN A 142 2.19 -4.03 -10.39
CA ASN A 142 2.47 -3.29 -11.61
C ASN A 142 3.98 -3.05 -11.71
N LEU A 143 4.65 -3.86 -12.52
CA LEU A 143 6.10 -3.82 -12.71
C LEU A 143 6.45 -3.01 -13.98
N PRO A 144 6.87 -1.74 -13.85
CA PRO A 144 7.34 -0.99 -15.00
C PRO A 144 8.65 -1.59 -15.53
N ARG A 145 8.80 -1.63 -16.86
CA ARG A 145 10.08 -1.93 -17.49
C ARG A 145 10.96 -0.69 -17.39
N LEU A 146 12.09 -0.81 -16.69
CA LEU A 146 13.10 0.24 -16.62
C LEU A 146 14.20 -0.03 -17.65
N PRO A 147 14.72 1.01 -18.33
CA PRO A 147 15.82 0.82 -19.29
C PRO A 147 17.13 0.50 -18.57
N GLY A 148 17.98 -0.31 -19.24
CA GLY A 148 19.28 -0.72 -18.73
C GLY A 148 19.24 -1.99 -17.88
N ASP A 149 20.42 -2.45 -17.49
CA ASP A 149 20.60 -3.66 -16.68
C ASP A 149 20.97 -3.30 -15.24
N PHE A 150 20.36 -3.98 -14.28
CA PHE A 150 20.68 -3.84 -12.86
C PHE A 150 21.09 -5.19 -12.28
N CYS A 151 22.30 -5.26 -11.75
CA CYS A 151 22.86 -6.49 -11.18
C CYS A 151 22.50 -6.69 -9.70
N GLY A 152 21.80 -5.73 -9.08
CA GLY A 152 21.32 -5.85 -7.70
C GLY A 152 19.93 -6.48 -7.61
N GLU A 153 19.42 -6.56 -6.38
CA GLU A 153 18.10 -7.11 -6.10
C GLU A 153 16.99 -6.10 -6.46
N LEU A 154 16.02 -6.55 -7.26
CA LEU A 154 14.80 -5.81 -7.56
C LEU A 154 13.63 -6.43 -6.81
N LEU A 155 12.96 -5.62 -6.00
CA LEU A 155 11.81 -6.04 -5.21
C LEU A 155 10.66 -5.05 -5.38
N HIS A 156 9.48 -5.56 -5.74
CA HIS A 156 8.25 -4.77 -5.71
C HIS A 156 7.65 -4.77 -4.31
N SER A 157 6.97 -3.69 -3.92
CA SER A 157 6.39 -3.54 -2.58
C SER A 157 5.44 -4.68 -2.18
N ASN A 158 4.78 -5.30 -3.15
CA ASN A 158 3.93 -6.48 -2.94
C ASN A 158 4.68 -7.67 -2.28
N ALA A 159 5.97 -7.84 -2.59
CA ALA A 159 6.81 -8.91 -2.04
C ALA A 159 7.56 -8.48 -0.76
N TYR A 160 7.45 -7.22 -0.33
CA TYR A 160 8.08 -6.74 0.89
C TYR A 160 7.35 -7.28 2.13
N LYS A 161 8.11 -7.67 3.16
CA LYS A 161 7.56 -8.18 4.44
C LYS A 161 8.21 -7.57 5.68
N SER A 162 9.54 -7.47 5.70
CA SER A 162 10.32 -6.92 6.84
C SER A 162 11.49 -6.07 6.36
N ALA A 163 11.83 -5.06 7.16
CA ALA A 163 12.96 -4.15 6.94
C ALA A 163 14.32 -4.85 6.98
N ASP A 164 14.39 -6.07 7.54
CA ASP A 164 15.66 -6.80 7.71
C ASP A 164 16.37 -7.06 6.37
N ILE A 165 15.62 -7.14 5.26
CA ILE A 165 16.17 -7.29 3.92
C ILE A 165 17.07 -6.12 3.50
N PHE A 166 16.96 -4.97 4.17
CA PHE A 166 17.71 -3.75 3.85
C PHE A 166 19.02 -3.64 4.62
N ALA A 167 19.31 -4.54 5.57
CA ALA A 167 20.48 -4.46 6.44
C ALA A 167 21.78 -4.24 5.65
N GLY A 168 22.46 -3.10 5.88
CA GLY A 168 23.72 -2.76 5.22
C GLY A 168 23.66 -2.46 3.71
N LYS A 169 22.47 -2.50 3.09
CA LYS A 169 22.29 -2.24 1.66
C LYS A 169 22.17 -0.75 1.37
N ARG A 170 22.41 -0.38 0.11
CA ARG A 170 22.04 0.91 -0.46
C ARG A 170 20.72 0.73 -1.18
N VAL A 171 19.66 1.39 -0.72
CA VAL A 171 18.28 1.15 -1.16
C VAL A 171 17.79 2.33 -2.00
N LEU A 172 17.28 2.05 -3.19
CA LEU A 172 16.53 3.01 -3.99
C LEU A 172 15.06 2.61 -3.99
N VAL A 173 14.21 3.46 -3.43
CA VAL A 173 12.75 3.30 -3.48
C VAL A 173 12.21 4.09 -4.66
N VAL A 174 11.49 3.42 -5.56
CA VAL A 174 10.90 4.05 -6.75
C VAL A 174 9.40 4.27 -6.55
N GLY A 175 8.97 5.52 -6.60
CA GLY A 175 7.58 5.93 -6.37
C GLY A 175 7.36 6.57 -4.99
N CYS A 176 6.18 7.16 -4.81
CA CYS A 176 5.79 7.86 -3.58
C CYS A 176 4.32 7.56 -3.20
N GLY A 177 3.89 6.32 -3.45
CA GLY A 177 2.65 5.82 -2.87
C GLY A 177 2.81 5.54 -1.38
N ASN A 178 1.72 5.30 -0.66
CA ASN A 178 1.78 5.07 0.79
C ASN A 178 2.75 3.96 1.18
N SER A 179 2.72 2.82 0.47
CA SER A 179 3.67 1.72 0.72
C SER A 179 5.12 2.13 0.47
N ALA A 180 5.40 2.96 -0.54
CA ALA A 180 6.76 3.43 -0.81
C ALA A 180 7.27 4.33 0.31
N CYS A 181 6.42 5.21 0.85
CA CYS A 181 6.75 6.06 1.99
C CYS A 181 7.02 5.22 3.25
N ASP A 182 6.16 4.26 3.55
CA ASP A 182 6.34 3.35 4.70
C ASP A 182 7.63 2.53 4.56
N ILE A 183 7.86 1.92 3.39
CA ILE A 183 9.05 1.11 3.13
C ILE A 183 10.32 1.96 3.18
N ALA A 184 10.29 3.20 2.70
CA ALA A 184 11.42 4.12 2.82
C ALA A 184 11.74 4.42 4.29
N VAL A 185 10.70 4.65 5.12
CA VAL A 185 10.86 4.85 6.57
C VAL A 185 11.40 3.59 7.24
N ASP A 186 10.95 2.40 6.85
CA ASP A 186 11.50 1.16 7.37
C ASP A 186 12.97 0.98 6.98
N ALA A 187 13.30 1.25 5.72
CA ALA A 187 14.65 1.11 5.17
C ALA A 187 15.66 2.02 5.88
N VAL A 188 15.31 3.27 6.22
CA VAL A 188 16.27 4.19 6.87
C VAL A 188 16.76 3.71 8.23
N HIS A 189 16.03 2.81 8.90
CA HIS A 189 16.45 2.23 10.18
C HIS A 189 17.44 1.06 10.05
N ARG A 190 17.61 0.50 8.84
CA ARG A 190 18.41 -0.73 8.61
C ARG A 190 19.47 -0.58 7.51
N ALA A 191 19.21 0.24 6.50
CA ALA A 191 20.05 0.42 5.33
C ALA A 191 21.27 1.30 5.61
N ALA A 192 22.32 1.14 4.80
CA ALA A 192 23.47 2.04 4.78
C ALA A 192 23.12 3.40 4.14
N SER A 193 22.24 3.41 3.14
CA SER A 193 21.68 4.62 2.54
C SER A 193 20.31 4.34 1.91
N VAL A 194 19.44 5.34 1.88
CA VAL A 194 18.11 5.26 1.24
C VAL A 194 17.88 6.49 0.37
N ASP A 195 17.55 6.26 -0.90
CA ASP A 195 17.16 7.27 -1.86
C ASP A 195 15.69 7.04 -2.27
N LEU A 196 14.93 8.12 -2.45
CA LEU A 196 13.53 8.07 -2.90
C LEU A 196 13.38 8.76 -4.26
N SER A 197 13.08 8.00 -5.30
CA SER A 197 12.84 8.50 -6.65
C SER A 197 11.36 8.79 -6.87
N VAL A 198 11.01 10.07 -7.10
CA VAL A 198 9.63 10.51 -7.30
C VAL A 198 9.46 11.15 -8.67
N ARG A 199 8.40 10.79 -9.39
CA ARG A 199 8.11 11.32 -10.73
C ARG A 199 7.56 12.76 -10.72
N ARG A 200 6.90 13.15 -9.63
CA ARG A 200 6.24 14.45 -9.45
C ARG A 200 6.31 14.86 -7.98
N GLY A 201 5.99 16.11 -7.68
CA GLY A 201 5.90 16.58 -6.30
C GLY A 201 4.73 15.93 -5.53
N TYR A 202 4.96 15.67 -4.24
CA TYR A 202 3.98 15.11 -3.31
C TYR A 202 3.87 15.98 -2.06
N HIS A 203 2.70 15.95 -1.43
CA HIS A 203 2.52 16.46 -0.08
C HIS A 203 2.74 15.34 0.93
N PHE A 204 3.64 15.59 1.88
CA PHE A 204 3.82 14.72 3.04
C PHE A 204 3.11 15.38 4.22
N LEU A 205 2.08 14.71 4.73
CA LEU A 205 1.32 15.16 5.89
C LEU A 205 1.57 14.20 7.06
N PRO A 206 1.77 14.72 8.28
CA PRO A 206 1.84 13.87 9.45
C PRO A 206 0.49 13.20 9.71
N LYS A 207 0.50 12.02 10.32
CA LYS A 207 -0.71 11.33 10.79
C LYS A 207 -1.47 12.13 11.85
N PHE A 208 -0.76 12.92 12.66
CA PHE A 208 -1.37 13.73 13.71
C PHE A 208 -1.09 15.22 13.50
N ILE A 209 -2.14 16.02 13.59
CA ILE A 209 -2.06 17.48 13.68
C ILE A 209 -2.76 17.87 14.99
N LEU A 210 -2.03 18.56 15.87
CA LEU A 210 -2.52 18.97 17.20
C LEU A 210 -3.10 17.80 18.02
N GLY A 211 -2.45 16.63 17.95
CA GLY A 211 -2.87 15.43 18.67
C GLY A 211 -4.12 14.73 18.12
N LYS A 212 -4.70 15.23 17.01
CA LYS A 212 -5.86 14.62 16.35
C LYS A 212 -5.47 13.99 15.01
N PRO A 213 -6.13 12.90 14.59
CA PRO A 213 -5.90 12.30 13.28
C PRO A 213 -6.17 13.28 12.15
N THR A 214 -5.23 13.41 11.22
CA THR A 214 -5.26 14.44 10.16
C THR A 214 -6.49 14.34 9.25
N ASP A 215 -6.99 13.13 9.00
CA ASP A 215 -8.17 12.86 8.19
C ASP A 215 -9.49 13.37 8.81
N THR A 216 -9.52 13.60 10.12
CA THR A 216 -10.71 14.18 10.79
C THR A 216 -10.89 15.68 10.51
N PHE A 217 -9.86 16.35 9.98
CA PHE A 217 -9.93 17.78 9.65
C PHE A 217 -10.54 18.07 8.27
N GLY A 218 -10.97 17.04 7.51
CA GLY A 218 -11.93 17.18 6.41
C GLY A 218 -11.57 18.20 5.31
N GLY A 219 -10.29 18.35 4.94
CA GLY A 219 -9.88 19.30 3.91
C GLY A 219 -10.08 20.78 4.29
N ALA A 220 -10.31 21.09 5.57
CA ALA A 220 -10.41 22.46 6.08
C ALA A 220 -9.15 23.30 5.79
N ILE A 221 -8.02 22.62 5.56
CA ILE A 221 -6.77 23.22 5.11
C ILE A 221 -6.63 22.94 3.62
N LYS A 222 -6.84 23.96 2.77
CA LYS A 222 -6.47 23.88 1.35
C LYS A 222 -4.95 23.86 1.23
N LEU A 223 -4.42 22.73 0.79
CA LEU A 223 -2.99 22.63 0.50
C LEU A 223 -2.66 23.49 -0.74
N PRO A 224 -1.53 24.20 -0.72
CA PRO A 224 -1.07 24.93 -1.90
C PRO A 224 -0.84 23.93 -3.04
N ARG A 225 -1.20 24.31 -4.27
CA ARG A 225 -0.95 23.45 -5.44
C ARG A 225 0.55 23.16 -5.52
N VAL A 226 0.91 21.87 -5.53
CA VAL A 226 2.29 21.47 -5.85
C VAL A 226 2.53 21.86 -7.31
N SER A 227 3.29 22.92 -7.52
CA SER A 227 3.84 23.26 -8.82
C SER A 227 4.70 22.09 -9.31
N ASN A 228 4.73 21.82 -10.62
CA ASN A 228 5.66 20.85 -11.22
C ASN A 228 7.14 21.25 -11.05
N SER A 229 7.43 22.41 -10.45
CA SER A 229 8.75 22.70 -9.89
C SER A 229 9.01 21.79 -8.69
N TRP A 230 10.20 21.19 -8.65
CA TRP A 230 10.73 20.20 -7.70
C TRP A 230 10.75 20.60 -6.20
N SER A 231 9.83 21.43 -5.74
CA SER A 231 9.62 21.78 -4.34
C SER A 231 8.74 20.71 -3.67
N THR A 232 9.38 19.69 -3.11
CA THR A 232 8.78 18.84 -2.08
C THR A 232 8.48 19.72 -0.86
N VAL A 233 7.21 20.09 -0.66
CA VAL A 233 6.80 20.82 0.53
C VAL A 233 6.55 19.79 1.64
N CYS A 234 7.59 19.54 2.43
CA CYS A 234 7.50 18.74 3.65
C CYS A 234 6.93 19.64 4.76
N TRP A 235 5.67 19.44 5.16
CA TRP A 235 5.13 20.08 6.37
C TRP A 235 5.54 19.25 7.59
N CYS A 236 6.76 19.44 8.08
CA CYS A 236 7.17 18.93 9.38
C CYS A 236 6.53 19.79 10.48
N ALA A 237 5.47 19.30 11.12
CA ALA A 237 5.07 19.82 12.43
C ALA A 237 6.14 19.40 13.47
N PRO A 238 6.65 20.30 14.33
CA PRO A 238 7.69 19.96 15.28
C PRO A 238 7.15 19.01 16.35
N TRP A 239 7.67 17.79 16.39
CA TRP A 239 7.42 16.84 17.48
C TRP A 239 8.44 17.11 18.60
N SER A 240 7.98 17.71 19.70
CA SER A 240 8.83 17.98 20.86
C SER A 240 8.80 16.81 21.85
N ALA A 241 9.88 16.03 21.89
CA ALA A 241 10.18 15.18 23.04
C ALA A 241 11.67 15.36 23.39
N ASN A 242 11.96 16.18 24.40
CA ASN A 242 13.22 16.08 25.14
C ASN A 242 12.99 16.51 26.61
N PRO A 243 13.11 15.60 27.59
CA PRO A 243 12.92 15.91 29.01
C PRO A 243 14.20 16.38 29.72
N ARG A 244 15.24 16.82 29.00
CA ARG A 244 16.45 17.39 29.62
C ARG A 244 16.65 18.83 29.14
N GLY A 245 16.46 19.76 30.06
CA GLY A 245 16.49 21.20 29.84
C GLY A 245 17.86 21.73 29.44
N THR A 246 18.11 21.79 28.14
CA THR A 246 19.08 22.72 27.55
C THR A 246 18.42 23.42 26.38
N VAL A 247 18.11 24.70 26.59
CA VAL A 247 17.61 25.63 25.58
C VAL A 247 18.72 25.86 24.56
N CYS A 248 18.48 25.52 23.29
CA CYS A 248 19.38 25.84 22.18
C CYS A 248 19.03 27.25 21.67
N PRO A 249 19.91 28.27 21.82
CA PRO A 249 19.58 29.64 21.46
C PRO A 249 20.10 29.94 20.06
N THR A 250 19.34 29.66 19.01
CA THR A 250 19.44 30.40 17.74
C THR A 250 18.27 30.06 16.82
N ARG A 251 17.58 31.11 16.37
CA ARG A 251 16.54 31.08 15.35
C ARG A 251 17.07 30.45 14.05
N THR A 252 16.17 29.74 13.35
CA THR A 252 16.22 29.49 11.89
C THR A 252 17.29 28.55 11.31
N THR A 253 17.68 27.46 11.99
CA THR A 253 18.38 26.35 11.31
C THR A 253 18.18 25.02 12.04
N ALA A 254 17.09 24.31 11.73
CA ALA A 254 16.95 22.91 12.11
C ALA A 254 16.11 22.16 11.08
N CYS A 255 16.59 20.97 10.69
CA CYS A 255 16.00 20.00 9.78
C CYS A 255 16.31 20.13 8.26
N SER A 256 17.57 20.35 7.90
CA SER A 256 18.07 20.18 6.51
C SER A 256 18.89 18.89 6.30
N ARG A 257 19.12 18.06 7.32
CA ARG A 257 20.00 16.87 7.23
C ARG A 257 19.31 15.55 6.85
N CYS A 258 17.99 15.43 6.88
CA CYS A 258 17.31 14.18 6.54
C CYS A 258 16.77 14.11 5.10
N CYS A 259 16.62 15.24 4.42
CA CYS A 259 16.13 15.28 3.04
C CYS A 259 17.03 16.20 2.21
N THR A 260 18.12 15.68 1.67
CA THR A 260 18.82 16.38 0.59
C THR A 260 18.04 16.11 -0.69
N VAL A 261 17.22 17.08 -1.11
CA VAL A 261 16.70 17.09 -2.48
C VAL A 261 17.87 17.48 -3.36
N SER A 262 18.57 16.50 -3.95
CA SER A 262 19.55 16.81 -4.99
C SER A 262 18.80 17.37 -6.21
N PRO A 263 19.09 18.60 -6.66
CA PRO A 263 18.58 19.08 -7.94
C PRO A 263 19.27 18.24 -9.03
N ALA A 264 18.55 17.26 -9.56
CA ALA A 264 19.08 16.45 -10.65
C ALA A 264 19.13 17.30 -11.93
N PHE A 265 20.35 17.65 -12.30
CA PHE A 265 20.89 18.00 -13.62
C PHE A 265 20.32 19.21 -14.38
N PRO A 266 21.19 20.10 -14.91
CA PRO A 266 20.76 21.16 -15.82
C PRO A 266 20.17 20.54 -17.09
N ALA A 267 19.08 21.15 -17.57
CA ALA A 267 18.38 20.76 -18.78
C ALA A 267 19.36 20.54 -19.95
N GLY A 268 19.45 19.31 -20.46
CA GLY A 268 20.25 18.99 -21.64
C GLY A 268 20.98 17.65 -21.66
N TRP A 269 21.00 16.89 -20.55
CA TRP A 269 21.76 15.62 -20.52
C TRP A 269 20.92 14.43 -20.98
N ARG A 270 21.18 13.99 -22.22
CA ARG A 270 20.77 12.67 -22.72
C ARG A 270 21.59 11.59 -22.00
N THR A 271 20.93 10.46 -21.75
CA THR A 271 21.43 9.27 -21.04
C THR A 271 22.90 8.95 -21.27
N GLY A 272 23.66 8.88 -20.17
CA GLY A 272 25.02 8.34 -20.13
C GLY A 272 25.22 7.64 -18.80
N CYS A 273 25.73 6.41 -18.85
CA CYS A 273 26.07 5.57 -17.71
C CYS A 273 26.82 6.33 -16.61
N CYS A 274 26.45 6.11 -15.34
CA CYS A 274 27.34 6.34 -14.21
C CYS A 274 27.31 5.15 -13.26
N ALA A 275 28.26 4.24 -13.48
CA ALA A 275 28.76 3.34 -12.45
C ALA A 275 29.49 4.18 -11.39
N ALA A 276 29.16 3.97 -10.11
CA ALA A 276 29.97 4.52 -9.03
C ALA A 276 31.27 3.72 -8.94
N THR A 277 32.39 4.31 -9.33
CA THR A 277 33.73 3.80 -9.03
C THR A 277 34.24 4.50 -7.77
N SER A 278 34.58 3.72 -6.75
CA SER A 278 35.61 4.12 -5.78
C SER A 278 36.96 3.63 -6.32
N ALA A 279 37.96 4.51 -6.28
CA ALA A 279 39.36 4.28 -6.68
C ALA A 279 39.66 4.24 -8.20
N GLY A 280 39.80 5.43 -8.80
CA GLY A 280 41.05 5.82 -9.45
C GLY A 280 41.59 5.04 -10.66
N ARG A 281 40.77 4.37 -11.48
CA ARG A 281 41.16 3.98 -12.86
C ARG A 281 39.97 4.04 -13.84
N PRO A 282 40.13 4.55 -15.07
CA PRO A 282 39.05 4.63 -16.05
C PRO A 282 38.90 3.31 -16.82
N CYS A 283 37.68 2.76 -16.84
CA CYS A 283 37.28 1.76 -17.84
C CYS A 283 36.76 2.50 -19.09
N GLN A 284 37.41 2.27 -20.23
CA GLN A 284 36.96 2.70 -21.56
C GLN A 284 36.07 1.62 -22.18
N CYS A 285 34.88 1.98 -22.70
CA CYS A 285 34.24 1.36 -23.89
C CYS A 285 32.93 2.08 -24.28
N PRO A 286 32.41 1.90 -25.51
CA PRO A 286 32.53 2.88 -26.58
C PRO A 286 31.25 3.67 -26.86
N SER A 287 31.48 4.79 -27.54
CA SER A 287 30.51 5.76 -28.05
C SER A 287 29.67 5.21 -29.20
N SER A 288 28.39 4.91 -28.96
CA SER A 288 27.29 5.13 -29.90
C SER A 288 26.00 4.53 -29.36
N CYS A 289 24.99 5.37 -29.08
CA CYS A 289 23.60 5.11 -29.43
C CYS A 289 22.75 6.31 -29.00
N ALA A 290 22.44 7.16 -29.98
CA ALA A 290 21.37 8.15 -29.89
C ALA A 290 19.99 7.47 -30.06
N TRP A 291 18.92 8.27 -29.88
CA TRP A 291 17.48 8.02 -30.21
C TRP A 291 16.60 7.48 -29.08
N LYS A 292 15.30 7.75 -28.99
CA LYS A 292 14.35 8.79 -29.49
C LYS A 292 13.10 8.60 -28.60
N ASP A 293 12.45 9.70 -28.18
CA ASP A 293 11.26 9.64 -27.34
C ASP A 293 10.07 8.95 -28.02
N SER A 294 9.32 8.15 -27.27
CA SER A 294 7.93 7.84 -27.58
C SER A 294 7.12 7.54 -26.31
N THR A 295 6.23 8.50 -25.99
CA THR A 295 4.92 8.41 -25.31
C THR A 295 4.82 7.78 -23.93
#